data_AF-A0AAD7HBA4-F1
#
_entry.id   AF-A0AAD7HBA4-F1
#
_cell.length_a   1.000
_cell.length_b   1.000
_cell.length_c   1.000
_cell.angle_alpha   90.00
_cell.angle_beta   90.00
_cell.angle_gamma   90.00
#
_symmetry.space_group_name_H-M   'P 1'
#
loop_
_entity.id
_entity.type
_entity.pdbx_description
1 polymer ?
#
loop_
_entity_poly.entity_id
_entity_poly.type
_entity_poly.pdbx_seq_one_letter_code
_entity_poly.pdbx_strand_id
1 'polypeptide(L)'
;MATTTNPNTNPSSSNSNGSTSVRLLFDPSLATCPDYSTAAYDELRNSIDGGTDPAAGIAKLKASWTKQNDAEKAQWTIQVEADRVSAEAEATRLGQEAARAGQVAEQLAEQERLDAEKKLPKLGDFDESRGPSSFVETSISPFPQKKLERREYCPLWPFTTAGLNEAAAALVSSGEDASSITLDRTDDNHLAVRSGPSSSTHKNMVRDENLLYREFLLASHRYIKEIKRIGWDQKHIEALTGFFYGIDTDPMRSQDHGDKVVLIYADRYRLDWFNTLGVPGKSFNIAQINHALMDKICTEYLNKLQRQTIAS
;
A
#
# COMPACT_ATOMS: atom_id res chain seq x y z
N MET A 1 70.36 -16.00 5.29
CA MET A 1 70.11 -17.46 5.17
C MET A 1 68.60 -17.63 5.15
N ALA A 2 67.90 -18.13 4.15
CA ALA A 2 68.31 -18.94 3.01
C ALA A 2 67.61 -18.43 1.73
N THR A 3 68.39 -18.46 0.68
CA THR A 3 68.01 -18.33 -0.72
C THR A 3 67.55 -19.72 -1.18
N THR A 4 66.40 -19.84 -1.83
CA THR A 4 66.07 -21.05 -2.61
C THR A 4 65.51 -20.66 -3.97
N THR A 5 66.13 -21.29 -4.96
CA THR A 5 66.15 -21.03 -6.39
C THR A 5 65.22 -21.98 -7.13
N ASN A 6 64.62 -21.49 -8.22
CA ASN A 6 64.28 -22.20 -9.48
C ASN A 6 63.18 -23.29 -9.51
N PRO A 7 62.78 -23.79 -10.71
CA PRO A 7 62.73 -23.20 -12.06
C PRO A 7 61.41 -23.53 -12.83
N ASN A 8 61.04 -22.77 -13.88
CA ASN A 8 60.59 -23.33 -15.18
C ASN A 8 60.21 -22.17 -16.13
N THR A 9 61.01 -21.88 -17.15
CA THR A 9 60.95 -22.40 -18.52
C THR A 9 59.64 -22.09 -19.26
N ASN A 10 59.78 -21.07 -20.11
CA ASN A 10 58.99 -20.60 -21.25
C ASN A 10 58.21 -21.71 -22.03
N PRO A 11 57.15 -21.33 -22.77
CA PRO A 11 57.45 -20.83 -24.10
C PRO A 11 56.66 -19.59 -24.51
N SER A 12 57.41 -18.62 -25.01
CA SER A 12 57.22 -18.07 -26.36
C SER A 12 55.76 -18.02 -26.81
N SER A 13 55.11 -16.89 -26.55
CA SER A 13 54.02 -16.40 -27.38
C SER A 13 54.57 -16.17 -28.79
N SER A 14 54.74 -17.26 -29.53
CA SER A 14 54.81 -17.24 -30.97
C SER A 14 53.48 -16.65 -31.43
N ASN A 15 53.54 -15.37 -31.82
CA ASN A 15 52.68 -14.78 -32.82
C ASN A 15 52.63 -15.72 -34.03
N SER A 16 51.79 -16.75 -33.98
CA SER A 16 51.32 -17.41 -35.17
C SER A 16 50.35 -16.42 -35.78
N ASN A 17 50.86 -15.69 -36.77
CA ASN A 17 50.10 -14.91 -37.72
C ASN A 17 48.74 -15.58 -37.94
N GLY A 18 47.71 -15.02 -37.31
CA GLY A 18 46.38 -15.18 -37.82
C GLY A 18 46.47 -14.67 -39.24
N SER A 19 46.37 -15.57 -40.22
CA SER A 19 45.81 -15.18 -41.50
C SER A 19 44.47 -14.58 -41.15
N THR A 20 44.45 -13.26 -40.99
CA THR A 20 43.24 -12.46 -41.02
C THR A 20 42.74 -12.64 -42.45
N SER A 21 42.09 -13.79 -42.71
CA SER A 21 41.33 -14.04 -43.91
C SER A 21 40.28 -12.95 -43.92
N VAL A 22 40.56 -11.89 -44.69
CA VAL A 22 39.74 -10.70 -44.80
C VAL A 22 38.33 -11.18 -45.12
N ARG A 23 37.36 -10.84 -44.26
CA ARG A 23 35.97 -11.25 -44.42
C ARG A 23 35.50 -10.84 -45.81
N LEU A 24 35.02 -11.80 -46.59
CA LEU A 24 34.45 -11.52 -47.89
C LEU A 24 33.08 -10.87 -47.67
N LEU A 25 32.82 -9.75 -48.34
CA LEU A 25 31.56 -8.99 -48.24
C LEU A 25 30.54 -9.40 -49.31
N PHE A 26 31.00 -10.08 -50.36
CA PHE A 26 30.18 -10.49 -51.50
C PHE A 26 30.44 -11.96 -51.82
N ASP A 27 29.41 -12.64 -52.30
CA ASP A 27 29.49 -14.05 -52.69
C ASP A 27 30.32 -14.20 -53.98
N PRO A 28 31.50 -14.86 -53.93
CA PRO A 28 32.36 -15.04 -55.10
C PRO A 28 31.72 -15.93 -56.18
N SER A 29 30.69 -16.72 -55.85
CA SER A 29 29.92 -17.50 -56.83
C SER A 29 29.16 -16.63 -57.84
N LEU A 30 28.90 -15.37 -57.48
CA LEU A 30 28.25 -14.37 -58.32
C LEU A 30 29.26 -13.59 -59.19
N ALA A 31 30.57 -13.76 -58.97
CA ALA A 31 31.59 -13.07 -59.73
C ALA A 31 31.73 -13.66 -61.14
N THR A 32 31.71 -12.79 -62.16
CA THR A 32 31.89 -13.18 -63.56
C THR A 32 33.34 -12.91 -63.99
N CYS A 33 33.95 -13.85 -64.74
CA CYS A 33 35.31 -13.69 -65.24
C CYS A 33 35.37 -12.47 -66.19
N PRO A 34 36.29 -11.52 -65.96
CA PRO A 34 36.53 -10.43 -66.89
C PRO A 34 36.92 -10.95 -68.28
N ASP A 35 36.49 -10.24 -69.33
CA ASP A 35 36.88 -10.57 -70.70
C ASP A 35 38.29 -10.02 -71.00
N TYR A 36 39.28 -10.89 -70.80
CA TYR A 36 40.69 -10.59 -71.05
C TYR A 36 41.06 -10.49 -72.54
N SER A 37 40.10 -10.64 -73.47
CA SER A 37 40.32 -10.42 -74.91
C SER A 37 40.28 -8.96 -75.33
N THR A 38 39.81 -8.07 -74.45
CA THR A 38 39.69 -6.63 -74.71
C THR A 38 41.06 -5.93 -74.72
N ALA A 39 41.17 -4.85 -75.50
CA ALA A 39 42.41 -4.06 -75.64
C ALA A 39 42.92 -3.48 -74.30
N ALA A 40 42.02 -3.31 -73.32
CA ALA A 40 42.36 -2.85 -71.96
C ALA A 40 43.36 -3.76 -71.22
N TYR A 41 43.48 -5.04 -71.62
CA TYR A 41 44.38 -6.02 -71.00
C TYR A 41 45.58 -6.37 -71.89
N ASP A 42 45.87 -5.63 -72.97
CA ASP A 42 47.00 -5.90 -73.88
C ASP A 42 48.35 -5.86 -73.15
N GLU A 43 48.58 -4.81 -72.35
CA GLU A 43 49.83 -4.65 -71.58
C GLU A 43 50.01 -5.79 -70.56
N LEU A 44 48.93 -6.19 -69.88
CA LEU A 44 48.95 -7.27 -68.89
C LEU A 44 49.21 -8.63 -69.54
N ARG A 45 48.62 -8.89 -70.72
CA ARG A 45 48.89 -10.11 -71.50
C ARG A 45 50.34 -10.17 -71.95
N ASN A 46 50.88 -9.06 -72.44
CA ASN A 46 52.28 -8.96 -72.89
C ASN A 46 53.28 -9.17 -71.74
N SER A 47 52.96 -8.67 -70.54
CA SER A 47 53.80 -8.87 -69.34
C SER A 47 53.86 -10.33 -68.87
N ILE A 48 52.86 -11.15 -69.16
CA ILE A 48 52.73 -12.54 -68.67
C ILE A 48 53.29 -13.56 -69.67
N ASP A 49 53.28 -13.23 -70.96
CA ASP A 49 53.71 -14.13 -72.03
C ASP A 49 54.88 -13.59 -72.88
N GLY A 50 55.44 -12.43 -72.53
CA GLY A 50 56.53 -11.79 -73.27
C GLY A 50 56.13 -11.27 -74.66
N GLY A 51 54.83 -11.16 -74.95
CA GLY A 51 54.30 -10.64 -76.21
C GLY A 51 54.30 -11.62 -77.39
N THR A 52 54.43 -12.93 -77.14
CA THR A 52 54.63 -13.93 -78.21
C THR A 52 53.33 -14.59 -78.67
N ASP A 53 52.38 -14.89 -77.77
CA ASP A 53 51.06 -15.43 -78.10
C ASP A 53 49.92 -14.79 -77.26
N PRO A 54 49.03 -14.00 -77.88
CA PRO A 54 47.87 -13.40 -77.20
C PRO A 54 46.90 -14.43 -76.61
N ALA A 55 46.78 -15.64 -77.19
CA ALA A 55 45.87 -16.66 -76.70
C ALA A 55 46.39 -17.33 -75.41
N ALA A 56 47.70 -17.59 -75.34
CA ALA A 56 48.36 -18.11 -74.13
C ALA A 56 48.27 -17.13 -72.95
N GLY A 57 48.41 -15.82 -73.20
CA GLY A 57 48.23 -14.77 -72.19
C GLY A 57 46.81 -14.74 -71.60
N ILE A 58 45.78 -14.85 -72.45
CA ILE A 58 44.37 -14.93 -72.01
C ILE A 58 44.13 -16.18 -71.17
N ALA A 59 44.66 -17.33 -71.58
CA ALA A 59 44.49 -18.59 -70.87
C ALA A 59 45.13 -18.55 -69.47
N LYS A 60 46.34 -17.98 -69.34
CA LYS A 60 47.02 -17.79 -68.04
C LYS A 60 46.24 -16.85 -67.12
N LEU A 61 45.69 -15.74 -67.65
CA LEU A 61 44.88 -14.80 -66.87
C LEU A 61 43.55 -15.43 -66.41
N LYS A 62 42.87 -16.18 -67.28
CA LYS A 62 41.67 -16.95 -66.91
C LYS A 62 41.99 -17.98 -65.84
N ALA A 63 43.07 -18.75 -66.00
CA ALA A 63 43.49 -19.75 -65.01
C ALA A 63 43.83 -19.12 -63.65
N SER A 64 44.50 -17.97 -63.64
CA SER A 64 44.80 -17.23 -62.41
C SER A 64 43.53 -16.73 -61.73
N TRP A 65 42.59 -16.17 -62.51
CA TRP A 65 41.30 -15.70 -61.99
C TRP A 65 40.46 -16.85 -61.44
N THR A 66 40.36 -17.99 -62.15
CA THR A 66 39.63 -19.17 -61.67
C THR A 66 40.21 -19.69 -60.37
N LYS A 67 41.55 -19.80 -60.27
CA LYS A 67 42.22 -20.23 -59.04
C LYS A 67 41.91 -19.30 -57.87
N GLN A 68 41.91 -17.98 -58.10
CA GLN A 68 41.58 -17.00 -57.08
C GLN A 68 40.10 -17.07 -56.69
N ASN A 69 39.18 -17.12 -57.65
CA ASN A 69 37.75 -17.22 -57.42
C ASN A 69 37.39 -18.51 -56.66
N ASP A 70 38.02 -19.64 -56.98
CA ASP A 70 37.79 -20.89 -56.26
C ASP A 70 38.33 -20.86 -54.82
N ALA A 71 39.46 -20.18 -54.59
CA ALA A 71 39.95 -19.93 -53.24
C ALA A 71 39.01 -19.01 -52.43
N GLU A 72 38.48 -17.97 -53.07
CA GLU A 72 37.49 -17.06 -52.46
C GLU A 72 36.17 -17.78 -52.15
N LYS A 73 35.66 -18.64 -53.05
CA LYS A 73 34.49 -19.50 -52.77
C LYS A 73 34.71 -20.42 -51.57
N ALA A 74 35.87 -21.07 -51.50
CA ALA A 74 36.20 -21.94 -50.36
C ALA A 74 36.23 -21.14 -49.05
N GLN A 75 36.80 -19.94 -49.06
CA GLN A 75 36.80 -19.04 -47.91
C GLN A 75 35.38 -18.56 -47.55
N TRP A 76 34.54 -18.24 -48.53
CA TRP A 76 33.14 -17.86 -48.33
C TRP A 76 32.34 -19.00 -47.68
N THR A 77 32.49 -20.24 -48.15
CA THR A 77 31.85 -21.41 -47.54
C THR A 77 32.25 -21.59 -46.08
N ILE A 78 33.54 -21.42 -45.76
CA ILE A 78 34.04 -21.48 -44.38
C ILE A 78 33.42 -20.35 -43.53
N GLN A 79 33.31 -19.14 -44.07
CA GLN A 79 32.73 -17.99 -43.39
C GLN A 79 31.24 -18.19 -43.09
N VAL A 80 30.45 -18.63 -44.07
CA VAL A 80 29.00 -18.88 -43.91
C VAL A 80 28.76 -19.95 -42.86
N GLU A 81 29.56 -21.03 -42.87
CA GLU A 81 29.43 -22.10 -41.89
C GLU A 81 29.82 -21.64 -40.47
N ALA A 82 30.89 -20.85 -40.34
CA ALA A 82 31.27 -20.26 -39.06
C ALA A 82 30.20 -19.30 -38.51
N ASP A 83 29.61 -18.46 -39.37
CA ASP A 83 28.51 -17.56 -39.02
C ASP A 83 27.27 -18.36 -38.59
N ARG A 84 26.94 -19.46 -39.28
CA ARG A 84 25.83 -20.37 -38.94
C ARG A 84 26.02 -21.00 -37.55
N VAL A 85 27.20 -21.57 -37.28
CA VAL A 85 27.52 -22.20 -35.99
C VAL A 85 27.50 -21.17 -34.85
N SER A 86 28.01 -19.96 -35.09
CA SER A 86 27.96 -18.89 -34.10
C SER A 86 26.52 -18.47 -33.80
N ALA A 87 25.69 -18.28 -34.83
CA ALA A 87 24.29 -17.92 -34.65
C ALA A 87 23.50 -19.00 -33.87
N GLU A 88 23.75 -20.28 -34.15
CA GLU A 88 23.14 -21.41 -33.43
C GLU A 88 23.60 -21.47 -31.96
N ALA A 89 24.87 -21.21 -31.69
CA ALA A 89 25.41 -21.15 -30.34
C ALA A 89 24.80 -19.98 -29.53
N GLU A 90 24.66 -18.81 -30.15
CA GLU A 90 24.03 -17.65 -29.52
C GLU A 90 22.53 -17.85 -29.29
N ALA A 91 21.81 -18.44 -30.25
CA ALA A 91 20.40 -18.79 -30.09
C ALA A 91 20.20 -19.78 -28.94
N THR A 92 21.08 -20.77 -28.83
CA THR A 92 21.06 -21.74 -27.71
C THR A 92 21.32 -21.05 -26.37
N ARG A 93 22.31 -20.15 -26.31
CA ARG A 93 22.61 -19.38 -25.09
C ARG A 93 21.43 -18.51 -24.65
N LEU A 94 20.82 -17.79 -25.59
CA LEU A 94 19.64 -16.95 -25.33
C LEU A 94 18.43 -17.79 -24.89
N GLY A 95 18.20 -18.94 -25.51
CA GLY A 95 17.14 -19.87 -25.09
C GLY A 95 17.34 -20.39 -23.66
N GLN A 96 18.56 -20.75 -23.29
CA GLN A 96 18.89 -21.18 -21.93
C GLN A 96 18.75 -20.04 -20.90
N GLU A 97 19.11 -18.82 -21.27
CA GLU A 97 18.93 -17.64 -20.40
C GLU A 97 17.46 -17.29 -20.21
N ALA A 98 16.66 -17.30 -21.28
CA ALA A 98 15.22 -17.08 -21.21
C ALA A 98 14.52 -18.16 -20.37
N ALA A 99 14.93 -19.43 -20.51
CA ALA A 99 14.41 -20.52 -19.69
C ALA A 99 14.73 -20.32 -18.19
N ARG A 100 15.96 -19.92 -17.87
CA ARG A 100 16.36 -19.61 -16.48
C ARG A 100 15.59 -18.40 -15.93
N ALA A 101 15.43 -17.35 -16.72
CA ALA A 101 14.65 -16.18 -16.34
C ALA A 101 13.17 -16.52 -16.07
N GLY A 102 12.58 -17.38 -16.91
CA GLY A 102 11.23 -17.91 -16.71
C GLY A 102 11.08 -18.69 -15.41
N GLN A 103 12.03 -19.59 -15.10
CA GLN A 103 12.03 -20.34 -13.84
C GLN A 103 12.14 -19.43 -12.61
N VAL A 104 12.99 -18.39 -12.66
CA VAL A 104 13.12 -17.42 -11.57
C VAL A 104 11.83 -16.60 -11.40
N ALA A 105 11.21 -16.17 -12.50
CA ALA A 105 9.95 -15.44 -12.45
C ALA A 105 8.81 -16.28 -11.87
N GLU A 106 8.74 -17.56 -12.23
CA GLU A 106 7.76 -18.51 -11.68
C GLU A 106 7.98 -18.73 -10.18
N GLN A 107 9.22 -18.94 -9.74
CA GLN A 107 9.55 -19.07 -8.31
C GLN A 107 9.21 -17.80 -7.51
N LEU A 108 9.48 -16.61 -8.06
CA LEU A 108 9.11 -15.34 -7.44
C LEU A 108 7.59 -15.18 -7.33
N ALA A 109 6.85 -15.53 -8.39
CA ALA A 109 5.39 -15.48 -8.39
C ALA A 109 4.79 -16.49 -7.39
N GLU A 110 5.34 -17.70 -7.30
CA GLU A 110 4.90 -18.69 -6.31
C GLU A 110 5.20 -18.23 -4.88
N GLN A 111 6.39 -17.68 -4.63
CA GLN A 111 6.75 -17.11 -3.34
C GLN A 111 5.84 -15.93 -2.97
N GLU A 112 5.52 -15.06 -3.92
CA GLU A 112 4.57 -13.95 -3.71
C GLU A 112 3.18 -14.47 -3.36
N ARG A 113 2.70 -15.53 -4.04
CA ARG A 113 1.42 -16.17 -3.70
C ARG A 113 1.43 -16.80 -2.32
N LEU A 114 2.49 -17.51 -1.94
CA LEU A 114 2.63 -18.10 -0.61
C LEU A 114 2.70 -17.02 0.48
N ASP A 115 3.37 -15.91 0.22
CA ASP A 115 3.47 -14.80 1.16
C ASP A 115 2.16 -13.99 1.24
N ALA A 116 1.41 -13.89 0.14
CA ALA A 116 0.04 -13.36 0.16
C ALA A 116 -0.90 -14.27 0.95
N GLU A 117 -0.76 -15.59 0.81
CA GLU A 117 -1.58 -16.57 1.54
C GLU A 117 -1.27 -16.57 3.04
N LYS A 118 0.00 -16.45 3.44
CA LYS A 118 0.38 -16.27 4.86
C LYS A 118 -0.13 -14.95 5.46
N LYS A 119 -0.37 -13.93 4.63
CA LYS A 119 -0.92 -12.64 5.04
C LYS A 119 -2.45 -12.65 5.11
N LEU A 120 -3.13 -13.70 4.62
CA LEU A 120 -4.57 -13.82 4.80
C LEU A 120 -4.87 -13.87 6.30
N PRO A 121 -5.86 -13.09 6.77
CA PRO A 121 -6.33 -13.19 8.15
C PRO A 121 -6.70 -14.65 8.43
N LYS A 122 -6.10 -15.23 9.47
CA LYS A 122 -6.51 -16.55 9.93
C LYS A 122 -7.96 -16.45 10.38
N LEU A 123 -8.86 -17.20 9.73
CA LEU A 123 -10.22 -17.34 10.21
C LEU A 123 -10.17 -17.95 11.62
N GLY A 124 -10.82 -17.28 12.57
CA GLY A 124 -11.02 -17.85 13.89
C GLY A 124 -11.92 -19.08 13.82
N ASP A 125 -11.71 -20.01 14.76
CA ASP A 125 -12.64 -21.11 15.00
C ASP A 125 -13.98 -20.56 15.51
N PHE A 126 -15.07 -21.27 15.27
CA PHE A 126 -16.40 -20.89 15.75
C PHE A 126 -17.00 -22.00 16.60
N ASP A 127 -17.75 -21.60 17.62
CA ASP A 127 -18.47 -22.52 18.49
C ASP A 127 -19.70 -23.08 17.74
N GLU A 128 -19.61 -24.33 17.27
CA GLU A 128 -20.68 -25.03 16.53
C GLU A 128 -22.00 -25.11 17.30
N SER A 129 -21.95 -25.03 18.64
CA SER A 129 -23.13 -25.09 19.50
C SER A 129 -23.81 -23.72 19.69
N ARG A 130 -23.11 -22.64 19.31
CA ARG A 130 -23.60 -21.26 19.44
C ARG A 130 -24.34 -20.85 18.17
N GLY A 131 -25.66 -20.97 18.21
CA GLY A 131 -26.54 -20.39 17.18
C GLY A 131 -26.37 -18.86 17.08
N PRO A 132 -26.74 -18.26 15.93
CA PRO A 132 -26.74 -16.81 15.77
C PRO A 132 -27.60 -16.18 16.88
N SER A 133 -27.07 -15.14 17.52
CA SER A 133 -27.83 -14.37 18.51
C SER A 133 -29.12 -13.86 17.86
N SER A 134 -30.25 -13.96 18.56
CA SER A 134 -31.54 -13.43 18.09
C SER A 134 -31.55 -11.92 17.92
N PHE A 135 -30.48 -11.23 18.34
CA PHE A 135 -30.24 -9.81 18.11
C PHE A 135 -28.79 -9.58 17.64
N VAL A 136 -28.63 -8.78 16.59
CA VAL A 136 -27.33 -8.20 16.22
C VAL A 136 -27.06 -7.06 17.20
N GLU A 137 -26.12 -7.27 18.10
CA GLU A 137 -25.74 -6.23 19.06
C GLU A 137 -25.01 -5.12 18.29
N THR A 138 -25.67 -3.99 18.04
CA THR A 138 -25.05 -2.84 17.37
C THR A 138 -23.92 -2.32 18.26
N SER A 139 -22.69 -2.60 17.86
CA SER A 139 -21.50 -2.17 18.60
C SER A 139 -21.40 -0.65 18.59
N ILE A 140 -21.07 -0.07 19.74
CA ILE A 140 -20.66 1.33 19.80
C ILE A 140 -19.37 1.53 19.00
N SER A 141 -19.12 2.76 18.54
CA SER A 141 -17.86 3.12 17.90
C SER A 141 -16.65 2.84 18.84
N PRO A 142 -15.47 2.49 18.32
CA PRO A 142 -14.28 2.27 19.14
C PRO A 142 -13.82 3.48 19.96
N PHE A 143 -14.16 4.70 19.55
CA PHE A 143 -13.71 5.92 20.23
C PHE A 143 -14.36 6.11 21.62
N PRO A 144 -15.70 6.11 21.75
CA PRO A 144 -16.36 6.10 23.06
C PRO A 144 -15.91 4.94 23.96
N GLN A 145 -15.71 3.75 23.38
CA GLN A 145 -15.23 2.58 24.14
C GLN A 145 -13.87 2.84 24.79
N LYS A 146 -12.90 3.38 24.03
CA LYS A 146 -11.57 3.74 24.56
C LYS A 146 -11.64 4.80 25.67
N LYS A 147 -12.58 5.75 25.59
CA LYS A 147 -12.80 6.73 26.67
C LYS A 147 -13.33 6.08 27.94
N LEU A 148 -14.30 5.17 27.80
CA LEU A 148 -14.83 4.42 28.94
C LEU A 148 -13.77 3.51 29.58
N GLU A 149 -12.90 2.89 28.78
CA GLU A 149 -11.76 2.11 29.27
C GLU A 149 -10.81 2.97 30.11
N ARG A 150 -10.54 4.21 29.68
CA ARG A 150 -9.70 5.19 30.41
C ARG A 150 -10.42 5.88 31.59
N ARG A 151 -11.71 5.58 31.82
CA ARG A 151 -12.55 6.26 32.82
C ARG A 151 -12.64 7.77 32.61
N GLU A 152 -12.51 8.21 31.36
CA GLU A 152 -12.64 9.62 30.97
C GLU A 152 -14.10 9.99 30.71
N TYR A 153 -14.39 11.30 30.76
CA TYR A 153 -15.71 11.80 30.39
C TYR A 153 -16.06 11.45 28.93
N CYS A 154 -17.21 10.77 28.77
CA CYS A 154 -17.82 10.44 27.50
C CYS A 154 -19.27 10.96 27.47
N PRO A 155 -19.62 11.83 26.50
CA PRO A 155 -21.01 12.20 26.22
C PRO A 155 -21.88 10.97 25.92
N LEU A 156 -23.20 11.10 26.10
CA LEU A 156 -24.16 10.02 25.86
C LEU A 156 -24.59 9.88 24.41
N TRP A 157 -24.37 10.89 23.58
CA TRP A 157 -24.78 10.86 22.18
C TRP A 157 -24.32 9.59 21.41
N PRO A 158 -23.08 9.07 21.57
CA PRO A 158 -22.66 7.84 20.89
C PRO A 158 -23.45 6.58 21.25
N PHE A 159 -24.19 6.61 22.37
CA PHE A 159 -25.05 5.53 22.84
C PHE A 159 -26.51 5.70 22.39
N THR A 160 -26.84 6.81 21.73
CA THR A 160 -28.16 7.01 21.11
C THR A 160 -28.31 6.19 19.84
N THR A 161 -29.54 5.99 19.36
CA THR A 161 -29.79 5.35 18.06
C THR A 161 -29.07 6.08 16.92
N ALA A 162 -29.03 7.41 16.94
CA ALA A 162 -28.31 8.19 15.95
C ALA A 162 -26.80 7.90 15.97
N GLY A 163 -26.19 7.91 17.16
CA GLY A 163 -24.77 7.59 17.33
C GLY A 163 -24.40 6.16 16.93
N LEU A 164 -25.28 5.19 17.22
CA LEU A 164 -25.10 3.79 16.81
C LEU A 164 -25.22 3.61 15.30
N ASN A 165 -26.18 4.29 14.66
CA ASN A 165 -26.33 4.25 13.21
C ASN A 165 -25.12 4.89 12.50
N GLU A 166 -24.58 5.98 13.05
CA GLU A 166 -23.35 6.59 12.52
C GLU A 166 -22.15 5.65 12.67
N ALA A 167 -22.02 4.99 13.83
CA ALA A 167 -20.96 4.00 14.04
C ALA A 167 -21.08 2.81 13.06
N ALA A 168 -22.30 2.32 12.83
CA ALA A 168 -22.57 1.24 11.88
C ALA A 168 -22.25 1.67 10.43
N ALA A 169 -22.65 2.88 10.03
CA ALA A 169 -22.34 3.44 8.72
C ALA A 169 -20.82 3.61 8.52
N ALA A 170 -20.10 4.07 9.54
CA ALA A 170 -18.64 4.20 9.49
C ALA A 170 -17.91 2.85 9.37
N LEU A 171 -18.48 1.77 9.94
CA LEU A 171 -17.94 0.42 9.81
C LEU A 171 -18.13 -0.12 8.38
N VAL A 172 -19.30 0.10 7.78
CA VAL A 172 -19.58 -0.29 6.38
C VAL A 172 -18.69 0.51 5.41
N SER A 173 -18.58 1.83 5.61
CA SER A 173 -17.74 2.69 4.78
C SER A 173 -16.24 2.40 4.93
N SER A 174 -15.76 1.96 6.10
CA SER A 174 -14.36 1.50 6.25
C SER A 174 -14.04 0.22 5.45
N GLY A 175 -15.05 -0.54 5.03
CA GLY A 175 -14.89 -1.71 4.17
C GLY A 175 -14.79 -1.37 2.68
N GLU A 176 -15.38 -0.26 2.25
CA GLU A 176 -15.35 0.20 0.84
C GLU A 176 -14.27 1.26 0.59
N ASP A 177 -13.90 2.06 1.59
CA ASP A 177 -12.85 3.07 1.51
C ASP A 177 -11.65 2.71 2.40
N ALA A 178 -10.86 1.75 1.93
CA ALA A 178 -9.48 1.64 2.39
C ALA A 178 -8.72 2.91 2.00
N SER A 179 -8.47 3.79 2.98
CA SER A 179 -7.65 5.02 2.91
C SER A 179 -8.35 6.27 2.39
N SER A 180 -8.99 7.06 3.27
CA SER A 180 -9.20 8.48 2.95
C SER A 180 -7.82 9.14 2.86
N ILE A 181 -7.37 9.43 1.64
CA ILE A 181 -6.15 10.19 1.40
C ILE A 181 -6.42 11.64 1.76
N THR A 182 -5.73 12.14 2.79
CA THR A 182 -5.72 13.57 3.13
C THR A 182 -4.45 14.20 2.58
N LEU A 183 -4.61 15.34 1.91
CA LEU A 183 -3.51 16.12 1.32
C LEU A 183 -3.21 17.26 2.28
N ASP A 184 -2.08 17.18 2.99
CA ASP A 184 -1.68 18.18 3.97
C ASP A 184 -0.59 19.07 3.39
N ARG A 185 -0.72 20.39 3.55
CA ARG A 185 0.28 21.35 3.08
C ARG A 185 1.32 21.51 4.17
N THR A 186 2.54 21.05 3.91
CA THR A 186 3.65 21.28 4.85
C THR A 186 4.19 22.70 4.67
N ASP A 187 4.79 23.23 5.74
CA ASP A 187 5.27 24.62 5.84
C ASP A 187 6.24 25.02 4.70
N ASP A 188 6.87 24.03 4.06
CA ASP A 188 7.81 24.20 2.95
C ASP A 188 7.16 24.10 1.55
N ASN A 189 5.85 24.34 1.44
CA ASN A 189 5.12 24.37 0.16
C ASN A 189 5.10 23.04 -0.62
N HIS A 190 5.36 21.91 0.06
CA HIS A 190 5.16 20.56 -0.46
C HIS A 190 3.81 19.97 0.04
N LEU A 191 3.15 19.19 -0.81
CA LEU A 191 1.90 18.50 -0.48
C LEU A 191 2.23 17.08 -0.02
N ALA A 192 1.93 16.75 1.23
CA ALA A 192 2.12 15.41 1.78
C ALA A 192 0.80 14.63 1.73
N VAL A 193 0.81 13.49 1.04
CA VAL A 193 -0.30 12.52 1.05
C VAL A 193 -0.18 11.67 2.30
N ARG A 194 -1.14 11.78 3.23
CA ARG A 194 -1.25 10.88 4.37
C ARG A 194 -2.53 10.05 4.26
N SER A 195 -2.38 8.73 4.24
CA SER A 195 -3.46 7.80 4.57
C SER A 195 -3.57 7.77 6.10
N GLY A 196 -4.65 8.34 6.61
CA GLY A 196 -4.98 8.34 8.03
C GLY A 196 -6.27 7.54 8.28
N PRO A 197 -6.46 6.95 9.47
CA PRO A 197 -7.74 6.36 9.83
C PRO A 197 -8.82 7.43 9.72
N SER A 198 -9.91 7.13 9.01
CA SER A 198 -11.09 8.00 8.88
C SER A 198 -11.48 8.55 10.25
N SER A 199 -11.18 9.83 10.49
CA SER A 199 -11.39 10.50 11.78
C SER A 199 -12.85 10.96 11.96
N SER A 200 -13.80 10.24 11.37
CA SER A 200 -15.22 10.61 11.39
C SER A 200 -15.95 10.21 12.68
N THR A 201 -15.27 10.24 13.84
CA THR A 201 -15.93 9.93 15.13
C THR A 201 -16.06 11.14 16.06
N HIS A 202 -15.49 12.30 15.69
CA HIS A 202 -15.55 13.52 16.49
C HIS A 202 -16.49 14.59 15.96
N LYS A 203 -16.86 14.55 14.67
CA LYS A 203 -17.56 15.67 14.02
C LYS A 203 -18.99 15.88 14.55
N ASN A 204 -19.62 14.82 15.04
CA ASN A 204 -21.04 14.84 15.44
C ASN A 204 -21.26 14.57 16.94
N MET A 205 -20.23 14.67 17.78
CA MET A 205 -20.40 14.37 19.21
C MET A 205 -21.20 15.48 19.92
N VAL A 206 -22.50 15.23 20.10
CA VAL A 206 -23.43 16.15 20.74
C VAL A 206 -23.27 16.09 22.27
N ARG A 207 -23.29 17.25 22.93
CA ARG A 207 -23.31 17.36 24.40
C ARG A 207 -24.64 16.85 24.97
N ASP A 208 -24.62 16.38 26.21
CA ASP A 208 -25.82 15.81 26.85
C ASP A 208 -26.94 16.86 26.96
N GLU A 209 -26.58 18.12 27.15
CA GLU A 209 -27.53 19.24 27.22
C GLU A 209 -28.32 19.45 25.92
N ASN A 210 -27.80 19.00 24.77
CA ASN A 210 -28.41 19.19 23.45
C ASN A 210 -29.12 17.95 22.91
N LEU A 211 -29.19 16.88 23.69
CA LEU A 211 -29.99 15.70 23.38
C LEU A 211 -31.48 15.97 23.64
N LEU A 212 -32.35 15.19 22.98
CA LEU A 212 -33.72 15.07 23.44
C LEU A 212 -33.75 14.25 24.73
N TYR A 213 -34.66 14.58 25.66
CA TYR A 213 -34.75 13.89 26.95
C TYR A 213 -34.90 12.37 26.79
N ARG A 214 -35.76 11.94 25.85
CA ARG A 214 -35.95 10.52 25.53
C ARG A 214 -34.66 9.85 25.05
N GLU A 215 -33.86 10.54 24.25
CA GLU A 215 -32.59 10.01 23.75
C GLU A 215 -31.56 9.90 24.86
N PHE A 216 -31.50 10.90 25.75
CA PHE A 216 -30.67 10.87 26.96
C PHE A 216 -30.98 9.66 27.84
N LEU A 217 -32.26 9.39 28.12
CA LEU A 217 -32.68 8.25 28.95
C LEU A 217 -32.38 6.90 28.30
N LEU A 218 -32.60 6.76 26.99
CA LEU A 218 -32.25 5.52 26.28
C LEU A 218 -30.74 5.30 26.23
N ALA A 219 -29.98 6.39 26.00
CA ALA A 219 -28.53 6.36 25.96
C ALA A 219 -27.93 6.07 27.34
N SER A 220 -28.52 6.55 28.44
CA SER A 220 -28.04 6.28 29.80
C SER A 220 -28.12 4.79 30.14
N HIS A 221 -29.21 4.10 29.79
CA HIS A 221 -29.32 2.66 29.98
C HIS A 221 -28.26 1.87 29.22
N ARG A 222 -28.00 2.25 27.96
CA ARG A 222 -26.94 1.65 27.13
C ARG A 222 -25.55 1.94 27.68
N TYR A 223 -25.32 3.17 28.13
CA TYR A 223 -24.09 3.58 28.80
C TYR A 223 -23.81 2.72 30.04
N ILE A 224 -24.82 2.51 30.90
CA ILE A 224 -24.69 1.65 32.09
C ILE A 224 -24.38 0.20 31.71
N LYS A 225 -25.03 -0.34 30.67
CA LYS A 225 -24.73 -1.68 30.14
C LYS A 225 -23.27 -1.78 29.69
N GLU A 226 -22.76 -0.76 29.03
CA GLU A 226 -21.41 -0.76 28.47
C GLU A 226 -20.32 -0.64 29.54
N ILE A 227 -20.47 0.25 30.53
CA ILE A 227 -19.50 0.33 31.63
C ILE A 227 -19.46 -0.96 32.47
N LYS A 228 -20.59 -1.68 32.59
CA LYS A 228 -20.64 -3.01 33.19
C LYS A 228 -19.85 -4.02 32.38
N ARG A 229 -20.02 -4.02 31.06
CA ARG A 229 -19.29 -4.89 30.11
C ARG A 229 -17.77 -4.65 30.18
N ILE A 230 -17.35 -3.40 30.30
CA ILE A 230 -15.94 -2.99 30.41
C ILE A 230 -15.34 -3.32 31.81
N GLY A 231 -16.17 -3.68 32.79
CA GLY A 231 -15.70 -4.03 34.13
C GLY A 231 -15.37 -2.81 34.98
N TRP A 232 -16.21 -1.77 34.96
CA TRP A 232 -16.13 -0.70 35.94
C TRP A 232 -16.40 -1.21 37.35
N ASP A 233 -15.85 -0.52 38.35
CA ASP A 233 -16.12 -0.84 39.76
C ASP A 233 -17.61 -0.63 40.08
N GLN A 234 -18.19 -1.60 40.78
CA GLN A 234 -19.61 -1.67 41.13
C GLN A 234 -20.09 -0.39 41.83
N LYS A 235 -19.26 0.18 42.71
CA LYS A 235 -19.57 1.44 43.40
C LYS A 235 -19.85 2.61 42.44
N HIS A 236 -19.09 2.71 41.35
CA HIS A 236 -19.26 3.76 40.35
C HIS A 236 -20.47 3.50 39.45
N ILE A 237 -20.73 2.23 39.13
CA ILE A 237 -21.91 1.82 38.36
C ILE A 237 -23.19 2.14 39.13
N GLU A 238 -23.24 1.84 40.43
CA GLU A 238 -24.39 2.14 41.30
C GLU A 238 -24.60 3.65 41.43
N ALA A 239 -23.53 4.42 41.63
CA ALA A 239 -23.62 5.87 41.71
C ALA A 239 -24.18 6.50 40.42
N LEU A 240 -23.70 6.07 39.25
CA LEU A 240 -24.23 6.54 37.96
C LEU A 240 -25.67 6.08 37.71
N THR A 241 -26.01 4.85 38.11
CA THR A 241 -27.39 4.34 38.00
C THR A 241 -28.33 5.16 38.87
N GLY A 242 -27.94 5.42 40.12
CA GLY A 242 -28.71 6.26 41.04
C GLY A 242 -28.84 7.70 40.55
N PHE A 243 -27.79 8.26 39.93
CA PHE A 243 -27.85 9.57 39.30
C PHE A 243 -28.87 9.62 38.17
N PHE A 244 -28.83 8.69 37.20
CA PHE A 244 -29.78 8.68 36.09
C PHE A 244 -31.22 8.47 36.55
N TYR A 245 -31.42 7.59 37.53
CA TYR A 245 -32.72 7.43 38.17
C TYR A 245 -33.19 8.71 38.86
N GLY A 246 -32.32 9.37 39.62
CA GLY A 246 -32.62 10.63 40.29
C GLY A 246 -33.07 11.71 39.31
N ILE A 247 -32.37 11.87 38.18
CA ILE A 247 -32.76 12.79 37.11
C ILE A 247 -34.11 12.43 36.47
N ASP A 248 -34.41 11.14 36.30
CA ASP A 248 -35.68 10.70 35.72
C ASP A 248 -36.86 10.94 36.67
N THR A 249 -36.66 10.77 37.97
CA THR A 249 -37.72 10.96 38.97
C THR A 249 -37.80 12.38 39.55
N ASP A 250 -36.93 13.30 39.13
CA ASP A 250 -36.83 14.63 39.72
C ASP A 250 -38.10 15.48 39.48
N PRO A 251 -38.67 16.13 40.51
CA PRO A 251 -39.82 17.03 40.34
C PRO A 251 -39.60 18.19 39.35
N MET A 252 -38.35 18.61 39.11
CA MET A 252 -37.99 19.63 38.11
C MET A 252 -38.48 19.25 36.71
N ARG A 253 -38.59 17.95 36.40
CA ARG A 253 -39.13 17.43 35.13
C ARG A 253 -40.55 17.90 34.84
N SER A 254 -41.37 18.09 35.88
CA SER A 254 -42.77 18.52 35.73
C SER A 254 -42.92 20.03 35.56
N GLN A 255 -41.84 20.81 35.65
CA GLN A 255 -41.86 22.25 35.42
C GLN A 255 -41.78 22.59 33.93
N ASP A 256 -42.16 23.82 33.59
CA ASP A 256 -41.99 24.32 32.23
C ASP A 256 -40.50 24.38 31.85
N HIS A 257 -40.17 23.89 30.66
CA HIS A 257 -38.80 23.61 30.22
C HIS A 257 -37.96 22.71 31.15
N GLY A 258 -38.58 21.98 32.08
CA GLY A 258 -37.93 21.15 33.08
C GLY A 258 -36.97 20.12 32.48
N ASP A 259 -37.38 19.44 31.41
CA ASP A 259 -36.55 18.51 30.65
C ASP A 259 -35.22 19.14 30.19
N LYS A 260 -35.24 20.40 29.72
CA LYS A 260 -34.02 21.08 29.27
C LYS A 260 -33.11 21.44 30.45
N VAL A 261 -33.69 21.89 31.56
CA VAL A 261 -32.96 22.22 32.78
C VAL A 261 -32.23 21.00 33.35
N VAL A 262 -32.92 19.85 33.45
CA VAL A 262 -32.31 18.63 33.97
C VAL A 262 -31.21 18.09 33.05
N LEU A 263 -31.33 18.27 31.72
CA LEU A 263 -30.28 17.89 30.77
C LEU A 263 -29.03 18.78 30.89
N ILE A 264 -29.20 20.10 31.05
CA ILE A 264 -28.10 21.02 31.30
C ILE A 264 -27.41 20.68 32.62
N TYR A 265 -28.20 20.42 33.68
CA TYR A 265 -27.68 19.95 34.95
C TYR A 265 -26.90 18.65 34.78
N ALA A 266 -27.45 17.68 34.05
CA ALA A 266 -26.81 16.39 33.86
C ALA A 266 -25.48 16.48 33.09
N ASP A 267 -25.40 17.30 32.04
CA ASP A 267 -24.15 17.55 31.30
C ASP A 267 -23.07 18.13 32.22
N ARG A 268 -23.42 19.22 32.91
CA ARG A 268 -22.48 19.95 33.79
C ARG A 268 -22.04 19.11 34.98
N TYR A 269 -22.98 18.46 35.66
CA TYR A 269 -22.71 17.72 36.90
C TYR A 269 -21.93 16.43 36.64
N ARG A 270 -22.22 15.72 35.54
CA ARG A 270 -21.40 14.56 35.13
C ARG A 270 -20.00 14.97 34.74
N LEU A 271 -19.85 16.03 33.94
CA LEU A 271 -18.53 16.52 33.55
C LEU A 271 -17.69 16.89 34.78
N ASP A 272 -18.27 17.61 35.74
CA ASP A 272 -17.60 17.95 37.00
C ASP A 272 -17.21 16.69 37.79
N TRP A 273 -18.13 15.75 37.96
CA TRP A 273 -17.85 14.48 38.63
C TRP A 273 -16.67 13.74 37.98
N PHE A 274 -16.65 13.61 36.66
CA PHE A 274 -15.55 12.98 35.93
C PHE A 274 -14.21 13.71 36.13
N ASN A 275 -14.22 15.04 36.16
CA ASN A 275 -13.00 15.82 36.43
C ASN A 275 -12.49 15.61 37.86
N THR A 276 -13.38 15.33 38.83
CA THR A 276 -12.97 15.04 40.21
C THR A 276 -12.44 13.61 40.43
N LEU A 277 -12.77 12.65 39.57
CA LEU A 277 -12.32 11.25 39.72
C LEU A 277 -10.79 11.11 39.64
N GLY A 278 -10.12 11.96 38.86
CA GLY A 278 -8.65 11.97 38.74
C GLY A 278 -7.92 12.61 39.92
N VAL A 279 -8.64 13.25 40.85
CA VAL A 279 -8.04 13.98 41.98
C VAL A 279 -8.34 13.25 43.30
N PRO A 280 -7.33 12.70 44.00
CA PRO A 280 -7.52 12.00 45.26
C PRO A 280 -8.29 12.84 46.29
N GLY A 281 -9.36 12.27 46.85
CA GLY A 281 -10.15 12.89 47.92
C GLY A 281 -11.13 13.99 47.49
N LYS A 282 -11.25 14.30 46.19
CA LYS A 282 -12.23 15.29 45.68
C LYS A 282 -13.46 14.67 45.03
N SER A 283 -13.43 13.37 44.74
CA SER A 283 -14.57 12.70 44.14
C SER A 283 -15.75 12.65 45.10
N PHE A 284 -16.94 12.95 44.57
CA PHE A 284 -18.19 12.91 45.31
C PHE A 284 -19.12 11.83 44.76
N ASN A 285 -20.20 11.53 45.48
CA ASN A 285 -21.20 10.59 45.02
C ASN A 285 -22.17 11.29 44.05
N ILE A 286 -22.07 11.00 42.76
CA ILE A 286 -22.92 11.60 41.73
C ILE A 286 -24.41 11.27 41.89
N ALA A 287 -24.77 10.18 42.58
CA ALA A 287 -26.18 9.86 42.86
C ALA A 287 -26.89 10.90 43.73
N GLN A 288 -26.13 11.72 44.46
CA GLN A 288 -26.69 12.81 45.26
C GLN A 288 -27.01 14.00 44.35
N ILE A 289 -28.29 14.21 44.05
CA ILE A 289 -28.73 15.33 43.21
C ILE A 289 -28.64 16.64 44.01
N ASN A 290 -27.93 17.60 43.44
CA ASN A 290 -27.76 18.93 44.00
C ASN A 290 -28.87 19.85 43.47
N HIS A 291 -30.01 19.85 44.16
CA HIS A 291 -31.16 20.67 43.78
C HIS A 291 -30.85 22.18 43.79
N ALA A 292 -29.97 22.65 44.69
CA ALA A 292 -29.57 24.06 44.71
C ALA A 292 -28.83 24.48 43.43
N LEU A 293 -27.98 23.61 42.89
CA LEU A 293 -27.35 23.83 41.59
C LEU A 293 -28.38 23.74 40.45
N MET A 294 -29.32 22.80 40.52
CA MET A 294 -30.38 22.64 39.52
C MET A 294 -31.30 23.88 39.46
N ASP A 295 -31.70 24.44 40.60
CA ASP A 295 -32.50 25.66 40.69
C ASP A 295 -31.76 26.88 40.12
N LYS A 296 -30.45 26.97 40.37
CA LYS A 296 -29.60 28.00 39.77
C LYS A 296 -29.57 27.88 38.25
N ILE A 297 -29.43 26.66 37.72
CA ILE A 297 -29.46 26.40 36.28
C ILE A 297 -30.83 26.74 35.69
N CYS A 298 -31.93 26.41 36.37
CA CYS A 298 -33.28 26.78 35.98
C CYS A 298 -33.41 28.30 35.84
N THR A 299 -32.98 29.03 36.87
CA THR A 299 -33.00 30.50 36.88
C THR A 299 -32.15 31.10 35.75
N GLU A 300 -30.93 30.59 35.54
CA GLU A 300 -30.05 31.01 34.44
C GLU A 300 -30.70 30.78 33.06
N TYR A 301 -31.34 29.64 32.88
CA TYR A 301 -31.98 29.24 31.63
C TYR A 301 -33.20 30.12 31.32
N LEU A 302 -34.09 30.33 32.29
CA LEU A 302 -35.27 31.20 32.13
C LEU A 302 -34.86 32.66 31.84
N ASN A 303 -33.85 33.17 32.56
CA ASN A 303 -33.32 34.51 32.29
C ASN A 303 -32.75 34.64 30.86
N LYS A 304 -32.12 33.57 30.35
CA LYS A 304 -31.62 33.55 28.97
C LYS A 304 -32.76 33.60 27.96
N LEU A 305 -33.83 32.81 28.17
CA LEU A 305 -35.01 32.83 27.30
C LEU A 305 -35.67 34.21 27.27
N GLN A 306 -35.89 34.84 28.43
CA GLN A 306 -36.46 36.18 28.51
C GLN A 306 -35.66 37.21 27.73
N ARG A 307 -34.32 37.19 27.83
CA ARG A 307 -33.44 38.09 27.07
C ARG A 307 -33.54 37.86 25.56
N GLN A 308 -33.70 36.61 25.11
CA GLN A 308 -33.86 36.28 23.71
C GLN A 308 -35.21 36.73 23.15
N THR A 309 -36.27 36.63 23.94
CA THR A 309 -37.61 37.13 23.57
C THR A 309 -37.65 38.65 23.47
N ILE A 310 -36.93 39.38 24.34
CA ILE A 310 -36.87 40.85 24.31
C ILE A 310 -36.02 41.37 23.13
N ALA A 311 -35.08 40.56 22.64
CA ALA A 311 -34.16 40.93 21.57
C ALA A 311 -34.65 40.56 20.15
N SER A 312 -35.75 39.80 20.04
CA SER A 312 -36.38 39.39 18.77
C SER A 312 -37.60 40.24 18.46
#